data_AF-A0AAP8ZSI1-F1
#
_entry.id   AF-A0AAP8ZSI1-F1
#
_cell.length_a   1.000
_cell.length_b   1.000
_cell.length_c   1.000
_cell.angle_alpha   90.00
_cell.angle_beta   90.00
_cell.angle_gamma   90.00
#
_symmetry.space_group_name_H-M   'P 1'
#
loop_
_entity.id
_entity.type
_entity.pdbx_description
1 polymer ?
#
loop_
_entity_poly.entity_id
_entity_poly.type
_entity_poly.pdbx_seq_one_letter_code
_entity_poly.pdbx_strand_id
1 'polypeptide(L)'
;MRCISVKIVILTVLFFMQSCIREDTSDCITSALRLSFRYTLNNQNSDLFGSEVHQVAAYIFDAEGKYIGSYFETGDKLISKYIMTIPLPEGSYQAIVFCDNLNTFSAGWVDRETNLFYGELQPEITTVADFRVMLKNKEGTDGYLVPESVPGDLYAGYITNALSTYNVSDITNINLMKDTKNIKIKISGLNSLTRSTIIPEVYVTAKNGRYKSDNSIDTLHQALKYIPHSTSVTNDTINSELKTMRLMAGHKPMLVIKHPVTSGYLFNRDITELILSNPQYASQEDIDREDSFVFEVNFNREDNDLVISVSINGWEVNTVVPVDD
;
A
#
# COMPACT_ATOMS: atom_id res chain seq x y z
N MET A 1 78.01 -59.47 -12.33
CA MET A 1 78.95 -58.46 -12.86
C MET A 1 78.22 -57.14 -12.99
N ARG A 2 78.88 -56.06 -12.56
CA ARG A 2 78.39 -54.68 -12.51
C ARG A 2 78.03 -54.13 -13.90
N CYS A 3 77.04 -53.24 -13.98
CA CYS A 3 77.20 -51.84 -14.41
C CYS A 3 75.84 -51.12 -14.45
N ILE A 4 75.59 -50.20 -13.53
CA ILE A 4 75.61 -48.73 -13.69
C ILE A 4 74.22 -48.17 -14.08
N SER A 5 73.66 -47.47 -13.11
CA SER A 5 72.52 -46.56 -13.19
C SER A 5 72.83 -45.38 -14.13
N VAL A 6 71.88 -45.03 -14.99
CA VAL A 6 71.72 -43.67 -15.51
C VAL A 6 70.24 -43.29 -15.41
N LYS A 7 69.90 -42.48 -14.39
CA LYS A 7 68.63 -41.77 -14.31
C LYS A 7 68.68 -40.60 -15.28
N ILE A 8 67.86 -40.63 -16.32
CA ILE A 8 67.56 -39.44 -17.13
C ILE A 8 66.09 -39.12 -16.89
N VAL A 9 65.88 -38.10 -16.06
CA VAL A 9 64.59 -37.44 -15.83
C VAL A 9 64.38 -36.52 -17.02
N ILE A 10 63.44 -36.87 -17.91
CA ILE A 10 62.94 -35.96 -18.95
C ILE A 10 61.58 -35.47 -18.47
N LEU A 11 61.61 -34.31 -17.85
CA LEU A 11 60.45 -33.51 -17.48
C LEU A 11 59.96 -32.79 -18.74
N THR A 12 59.05 -33.41 -19.49
CA THR A 12 58.31 -32.73 -20.56
C THR A 12 57.32 -31.75 -19.93
N VAL A 13 57.79 -30.52 -19.74
CA VAL A 13 56.97 -29.36 -19.39
C VAL A 13 56.09 -29.04 -20.60
N LEU A 14 54.86 -29.54 -20.58
CA LEU A 14 53.76 -28.97 -21.35
C LEU A 14 53.56 -27.55 -20.80
N PHE A 15 54.20 -26.57 -21.46
CA PHE A 15 53.87 -25.17 -21.28
C PHE A 15 52.41 -25.00 -21.67
N PHE A 16 51.56 -24.96 -20.66
CA PHE A 16 50.23 -24.40 -20.74
C PHE A 16 50.38 -23.01 -21.37
N MET A 17 49.91 -22.88 -22.61
CA MET A 17 49.44 -21.61 -23.12
C MET A 17 48.23 -21.23 -22.28
N GLN A 18 48.46 -20.68 -21.07
CA GLN A 18 47.46 -19.90 -20.38
C GLN A 18 47.31 -18.61 -21.17
N SER A 19 46.53 -18.68 -22.24
CA SER A 19 45.77 -17.54 -22.70
C SER A 19 44.87 -17.15 -21.53
N CYS A 20 45.36 -16.22 -20.69
CA CYS A 20 44.48 -15.43 -19.86
C CYS A 20 43.68 -14.55 -20.83
N ILE A 21 42.55 -15.07 -21.31
CA ILE A 21 41.48 -14.20 -21.75
C ILE A 21 41.02 -13.49 -20.48
N ARG A 22 41.56 -12.30 -20.22
CA ARG A 22 40.82 -11.32 -19.42
C ARG A 22 39.67 -10.91 -20.32
N GLU A 23 38.51 -11.54 -20.14
CA GLU A 23 37.27 -10.97 -20.63
C GLU A 23 37.12 -9.64 -19.90
N ASP A 24 37.34 -8.56 -20.63
CA ASP A 24 37.00 -7.23 -20.17
C ASP A 24 35.47 -7.15 -20.17
N THR A 25 34.83 -7.61 -19.10
CA THR A 25 33.37 -7.63 -18.95
C THR A 25 32.80 -6.23 -18.70
N SER A 26 33.61 -5.17 -18.85
CA SER A 26 33.17 -3.79 -18.64
C SER A 26 32.16 -3.32 -19.70
N ASP A 27 32.14 -3.97 -20.88
CA ASP A 27 31.26 -3.63 -22.01
C ASP A 27 30.25 -4.75 -22.38
N CYS A 28 30.12 -5.81 -21.59
CA CYS A 28 29.06 -6.80 -21.85
C CYS A 28 27.71 -6.16 -21.54
N ILE A 29 26.96 -5.78 -22.58
CA ILE A 29 25.53 -5.49 -22.47
C ILE A 29 24.88 -6.74 -21.88
N THR A 30 24.66 -6.73 -20.57
CA THR A 30 23.83 -7.72 -19.91
C THR A 30 22.39 -7.33 -20.17
N SER A 31 21.55 -8.31 -20.51
CA SER A 31 20.11 -8.12 -20.47
C SER A 31 19.71 -7.49 -19.13
N ALA A 32 18.69 -6.63 -19.16
CA ALA A 32 18.18 -6.02 -17.95
C ALA A 32 16.69 -5.78 -18.04
N LEU A 33 16.03 -5.98 -16.90
CA LEU A 33 14.67 -5.55 -16.67
C LEU A 33 14.69 -4.05 -16.37
N ARG A 34 13.97 -3.25 -17.17
CA ARG A 34 13.90 -1.79 -17.04
C ARG A 34 12.48 -1.38 -16.70
N LEU A 35 12.30 -0.82 -15.51
CA LEU A 35 11.00 -0.40 -14.99
C LEU A 35 10.95 1.12 -14.86
N SER A 36 9.93 1.74 -15.45
CA SER A 36 9.56 3.12 -15.19
C SER A 36 8.26 3.17 -14.41
N PHE A 37 8.05 4.23 -13.63
CA PHE A 37 6.90 4.37 -12.74
C PHE A 37 6.13 5.63 -13.08
N ARG A 38 4.80 5.59 -12.98
CA ARG A 38 3.91 6.73 -13.23
C ARG A 38 2.80 6.77 -12.21
N TYR A 39 2.51 7.95 -11.66
CA TYR A 39 1.36 8.17 -10.81
C TYR A 39 0.41 9.14 -11.49
N THR A 40 -0.50 8.61 -12.32
CA THR A 40 -1.49 9.39 -13.09
C THR A 40 -2.93 9.22 -12.59
N LEU A 41 -3.14 8.29 -11.66
CA LEU A 41 -4.42 8.02 -11.02
C LEU A 41 -4.63 8.99 -9.85
N ASN A 42 -4.76 10.27 -10.17
CA ASN A 42 -4.99 11.38 -9.24
C ASN A 42 -5.96 12.40 -9.84
N ASN A 43 -6.38 13.36 -9.03
CA ASN A 43 -7.32 14.42 -9.42
C ASN A 43 -6.72 15.47 -10.39
N GLN A 44 -5.39 15.57 -10.48
CA GLN A 44 -4.67 16.50 -11.35
C GLN A 44 -4.56 15.98 -12.79
N ASN A 45 -4.87 14.70 -13.02
CA ASN A 45 -4.79 14.03 -14.33
C ASN A 45 -3.41 14.21 -14.99
N SER A 46 -2.36 14.23 -14.17
CA SER A 46 -0.96 14.39 -14.59
C SER A 46 -0.08 13.38 -13.86
N ASP A 47 1.12 13.14 -14.39
CA ASP A 47 2.08 12.24 -13.73
C ASP A 47 2.76 12.95 -12.56
N LEU A 48 2.39 12.56 -11.35
CA LEU A 48 2.89 13.13 -10.09
C LEU A 48 4.00 12.27 -9.46
N PHE A 49 4.50 11.23 -10.16
CA PHE A 49 5.55 10.35 -9.60
C PHE A 49 6.75 11.13 -9.09
N GLY A 50 7.33 12.00 -9.93
CA GLY A 50 8.55 12.73 -9.57
C GLY A 50 8.37 13.81 -8.50
N SER A 51 7.13 14.13 -8.11
CA SER A 51 6.83 15.13 -7.06
C SER A 51 6.35 14.50 -5.75
N GLU A 52 5.70 13.33 -5.82
CA GLU A 52 5.07 12.70 -4.65
C GLU A 52 5.74 11.39 -4.21
N VAL A 53 6.58 10.78 -5.04
CA VAL A 53 7.22 9.50 -4.73
C VAL A 53 8.70 9.67 -4.40
N HIS A 54 9.14 9.17 -3.24
CA HIS A 54 10.51 9.38 -2.73
C HIS A 54 11.25 8.08 -2.36
N GLN A 55 10.56 6.95 -2.35
CA GLN A 55 11.13 5.61 -2.17
C GLN A 55 10.39 4.61 -3.05
N VAL A 56 11.10 3.66 -3.64
CA VAL A 56 10.54 2.58 -4.45
C VAL A 56 11.12 1.25 -3.96
N ALA A 57 10.25 0.28 -3.69
CA ALA A 57 10.60 -1.12 -3.46
C ALA A 57 9.95 -1.98 -4.55
N ALA A 58 10.77 -2.60 -5.40
CA ALA A 58 10.32 -3.54 -6.41
C ALA A 58 10.65 -4.98 -6.00
N TYR A 59 9.65 -5.84 -5.94
CA TYR A 59 9.76 -7.28 -5.68
C TYR A 59 9.59 -8.01 -7.01
N ILE A 60 10.61 -8.72 -7.44
CA ILE A 60 10.67 -9.37 -8.76
C ILE A 60 10.41 -10.85 -8.62
N PHE A 61 9.58 -11.38 -9.52
CA PHE A 61 9.26 -12.79 -9.66
C PHE A 61 9.57 -13.24 -11.09
N ASP A 62 9.94 -14.50 -11.26
CA ASP A 62 10.12 -15.12 -12.58
C ASP A 62 8.78 -15.33 -13.31
N ALA A 63 8.86 -15.93 -14.51
CA ALA A 63 7.69 -16.24 -15.33
C ALA A 63 6.73 -17.22 -14.63
N GLU A 64 7.26 -18.12 -13.81
CA GLU A 64 6.53 -19.11 -13.00
C GLU A 64 5.94 -18.51 -11.71
N GLY A 65 6.25 -17.25 -11.40
CA GLY A 65 5.78 -16.54 -10.22
C GLY A 65 6.55 -16.88 -8.95
N LYS A 66 7.80 -17.31 -9.04
CA LYS A 66 8.72 -17.49 -7.91
C LYS A 66 9.51 -16.23 -7.65
N TYR A 67 9.62 -15.87 -6.38
CA TYR A 67 10.34 -14.69 -5.94
C TYR A 67 11.84 -14.83 -6.26
N ILE A 68 12.42 -13.81 -6.88
CA ILE A 68 13.84 -13.74 -7.22
C ILE A 68 14.58 -12.83 -6.25
N GLY A 69 14.02 -11.64 -6.00
CA GLY A 69 14.70 -10.63 -5.21
C GLY A 69 13.94 -9.31 -5.14
N SER A 70 14.44 -8.44 -4.28
CA SER A 70 13.89 -7.11 -4.01
C SER A 70 14.93 -6.04 -4.32
N TYR A 71 14.50 -4.97 -4.96
CA TYR A 71 15.33 -3.85 -5.37
C TYR A 71 14.73 -2.57 -4.81
N PHE A 72 15.57 -1.80 -4.11
CA PHE A 72 15.15 -0.62 -3.38
C PHE A 72 15.85 0.60 -3.94
N GLU A 73 15.09 1.68 -4.06
CA GLU A 73 15.61 2.97 -4.44
C GLU A 73 15.04 4.09 -3.59
N THR A 74 15.87 5.08 -3.23
CA THR A 74 15.45 6.23 -2.42
C THR A 74 16.15 7.52 -2.86
N GLY A 75 15.51 8.66 -2.60
CA GLY A 75 16.11 10.00 -2.69
C GLY A 75 15.96 10.68 -4.04
N ASP A 76 16.69 11.78 -4.22
CA ASP A 76 16.52 12.79 -5.29
C ASP A 76 16.64 12.27 -6.74
N LYS A 77 17.04 11.02 -6.94
CA LYS A 77 17.09 10.40 -8.26
C LYS A 77 15.71 9.92 -8.77
N LEU A 78 14.72 9.82 -7.88
CA LEU A 78 13.34 9.45 -8.21
C LEU A 78 12.57 10.64 -8.81
N ILE A 79 13.14 11.25 -9.84
CA ILE A 79 12.52 12.33 -10.61
C ILE A 79 11.74 11.76 -11.80
N SER A 80 11.02 12.64 -12.49
CA SER A 80 10.35 12.29 -13.75
C SER A 80 11.31 11.59 -14.70
N LYS A 81 10.90 10.43 -15.26
CA LYS A 81 11.68 9.54 -16.14
C LYS A 81 12.76 8.70 -15.46
N TYR A 82 12.78 8.58 -14.13
CA TYR A 82 13.59 7.56 -13.46
C TYR A 82 13.29 6.15 -14.03
N ILE A 83 14.35 5.37 -14.25
CA ILE A 83 14.28 3.99 -14.70
C ILE A 83 15.07 3.13 -13.72
N MET A 84 14.39 2.21 -13.05
CA MET A 84 15.04 1.15 -12.29
C MET A 84 15.57 0.10 -13.26
N THR A 85 16.88 -0.08 -13.30
CA THR A 85 17.55 -1.07 -14.17
C THR A 85 18.05 -2.23 -13.33
N ILE A 86 17.52 -3.42 -13.58
CA ILE A 86 17.80 -4.63 -12.80
C ILE A 86 18.50 -5.64 -13.71
N PRO A 87 19.76 -6.01 -13.44
CA PRO A 87 20.50 -6.96 -14.27
C PRO A 87 19.94 -8.37 -14.07
N LEU A 88 19.16 -8.84 -15.03
CA LEU A 88 18.52 -10.17 -15.04
C LEU A 88 18.75 -10.82 -16.41
N PRO A 89 18.83 -12.16 -16.48
CA PRO A 89 18.82 -12.87 -17.76
C PRO A 89 17.67 -12.42 -18.67
N GLU A 90 17.81 -12.65 -19.98
CA GLU A 90 16.72 -12.43 -20.91
C GLU A 90 15.52 -13.32 -20.52
N GLY A 91 14.34 -12.73 -20.45
CA GLY A 91 13.15 -13.44 -19.96
C GLY A 91 11.98 -12.53 -19.64
N SER A 92 10.88 -13.14 -19.22
CA SER A 92 9.70 -12.44 -18.72
C SER A 92 9.64 -12.55 -17.20
N TYR A 93 9.31 -11.43 -16.56
CA TYR A 93 9.27 -11.27 -15.12
C TYR A 93 7.99 -10.58 -14.69
N GLN A 94 7.61 -10.79 -13.43
CA GLN A 94 6.56 -10.03 -12.77
C GLN A 94 7.23 -9.08 -11.79
N ALA A 95 6.71 -7.87 -11.67
CA ALA A 95 7.18 -6.91 -10.69
C ALA A 95 6.00 -6.39 -9.87
N ILE A 96 6.14 -6.46 -8.55
CA ILE A 96 5.23 -5.83 -7.59
C ILE A 96 5.97 -4.67 -6.95
N VAL A 97 5.35 -3.50 -6.93
CA VAL A 97 6.02 -2.27 -6.55
C VAL A 97 5.22 -1.59 -5.45
N PHE A 98 5.90 -1.25 -4.36
CA PHE A 98 5.36 -0.38 -3.34
C PHE A 98 6.31 0.80 -3.14
N CYS A 99 5.74 1.99 -3.01
CA CYS A 99 6.48 3.22 -2.89
C CYS A 99 6.07 3.97 -1.63
N ASP A 100 7.06 4.66 -1.07
CA ASP A 100 7.01 5.45 0.15
C ASP A 100 6.58 4.75 1.43
N ASN A 101 7.00 5.39 2.52
CA ASN A 101 6.67 5.06 3.90
C ASN A 101 6.79 3.57 4.26
N LEU A 102 7.78 2.92 3.65
CA LEU A 102 8.08 1.49 3.76
C LEU A 102 8.45 1.07 5.19
N ASN A 103 8.71 2.02 6.09
CA ASN A 103 8.92 1.78 7.51
C ASN A 103 7.62 1.43 8.27
N THR A 104 6.44 1.80 7.76
CA THR A 104 5.14 1.45 8.36
C THR A 104 4.50 0.20 7.77
N PHE A 105 5.12 -0.38 6.74
CA PHE A 105 4.64 -1.58 6.06
C PHE A 105 5.66 -2.72 6.19
N SER A 106 5.17 -3.93 6.03
CA SER A 106 5.98 -5.14 5.92
C SER A 106 5.58 -5.88 4.64
N ALA A 107 6.56 -6.20 3.80
CA ALA A 107 6.38 -7.15 2.72
C ALA A 107 6.74 -8.55 3.21
N GLY A 108 6.05 -9.57 2.71
CA GLY A 108 6.20 -10.92 3.18
C GLY A 108 5.30 -11.88 2.44
N TRP A 109 5.04 -13.02 3.04
CA TRP A 109 4.13 -14.01 2.49
C TRP A 109 3.19 -14.55 3.55
N VAL A 110 2.08 -15.14 3.10
CA VAL A 110 1.13 -15.81 3.97
C VAL A 110 1.16 -17.32 3.74
N ASP A 111 1.14 -18.06 4.85
CA ASP A 111 0.89 -19.50 4.80
C ASP A 111 -0.58 -19.76 4.46
N ARG A 112 -0.83 -20.62 3.46
CA ARG A 112 -2.18 -20.83 2.91
C ARG A 112 -3.13 -21.54 3.87
N GLU A 113 -2.61 -22.33 4.79
CA GLU A 113 -3.42 -23.13 5.71
C GLU A 113 -3.76 -22.33 6.97
N THR A 114 -2.76 -21.63 7.52
CA THR A 114 -2.86 -20.91 8.80
C THR A 114 -3.15 -19.42 8.64
N ASN A 115 -2.96 -18.87 7.44
CA ASN A 115 -3.07 -17.43 7.13
C ASN A 115 -2.09 -16.54 7.92
N LEU A 116 -1.06 -17.14 8.53
CA LEU A 116 -0.01 -16.45 9.26
C LEU A 116 0.91 -15.70 8.29
N PHE A 117 1.30 -14.48 8.67
CA PHE A 117 2.19 -13.62 7.89
C PHE A 117 3.64 -13.77 8.33
N TYR A 118 4.54 -13.96 7.36
CA TYR A 118 5.98 -14.05 7.55
C TYR A 118 6.67 -12.94 6.76
N GLY A 119 7.41 -12.05 7.44
CA GLY A 119 8.03 -10.86 6.84
C GLY A 119 9.31 -11.10 6.04
N GLU A 120 9.65 -12.36 5.77
CA GLU A 120 10.88 -12.74 5.06
C GLU A 120 10.52 -13.49 3.78
N LEU A 121 10.74 -12.85 2.64
CA LEU A 121 10.56 -13.46 1.33
C LEU A 121 11.75 -14.39 1.04
N GLN A 122 11.46 -15.60 0.59
CA GLN A 122 12.46 -16.63 0.31
C GLN A 122 12.59 -16.83 -1.20
N PRO A 123 13.77 -16.55 -1.79
CA PRO A 123 14.00 -16.78 -3.21
C PRO A 123 13.67 -18.21 -3.62
N GLU A 124 13.07 -18.38 -4.80
CA GLU A 124 12.62 -19.67 -5.38
C GLU A 124 11.49 -20.41 -4.62
N ILE A 125 11.21 -20.00 -3.38
CA ILE A 125 10.20 -20.63 -2.51
C ILE A 125 8.92 -19.82 -2.54
N THR A 126 8.98 -18.56 -2.11
CA THR A 126 7.81 -17.68 -2.03
C THR A 126 7.22 -17.48 -3.43
N THR A 127 5.91 -17.68 -3.55
CA THR A 127 5.20 -17.45 -4.81
C THR A 127 4.48 -16.11 -4.81
N VAL A 128 4.26 -15.56 -6.00
CA VAL A 128 3.48 -14.33 -6.22
C VAL A 128 2.06 -14.40 -5.64
N ALA A 129 1.49 -15.61 -5.55
CA ALA A 129 0.16 -15.83 -4.98
C ALA A 129 0.15 -15.68 -3.44
N ASP A 130 1.28 -15.98 -2.80
CA ASP A 130 1.45 -15.93 -1.34
C ASP A 130 1.99 -14.59 -0.86
N PHE A 131 2.61 -13.81 -1.75
CA PHE A 131 3.14 -12.49 -1.46
C PHE A 131 2.06 -11.55 -0.91
N ARG A 132 2.39 -10.83 0.17
CA ARG A 132 1.55 -9.80 0.77
C ARG A 132 2.37 -8.58 1.17
N VAL A 133 1.72 -7.43 1.12
CA VAL A 133 2.13 -6.24 1.89
C VAL A 133 1.10 -5.97 2.97
N MET A 134 1.58 -5.69 4.18
CA MET A 134 0.77 -5.49 5.36
C MET A 134 1.17 -4.21 6.09
N LEU A 135 0.18 -3.39 6.44
CA LEU A 135 0.38 -2.27 7.36
C LEU A 135 0.77 -2.83 8.73
N LYS A 136 1.86 -2.34 9.32
CA LYS A 136 2.28 -2.75 10.66
C LYS A 136 1.18 -2.41 11.66
N ASN A 137 0.78 -3.41 12.42
CA ASN A 137 -0.38 -3.35 13.29
C ASN A 137 -0.14 -4.19 14.55
N LYS A 138 -0.95 -3.91 15.56
CA LYS A 138 -0.95 -4.61 16.84
C LYS A 138 -2.38 -4.92 17.27
N GLU A 139 -2.52 -5.83 18.21
CA GLU A 139 -3.80 -6.12 18.85
C GLU A 139 -4.39 -4.86 19.49
N GLY A 140 -5.67 -4.62 19.21
CA GLY A 140 -6.47 -3.54 19.77
C GLY A 140 -7.55 -4.05 20.72
N THR A 141 -8.58 -3.23 20.90
CA THR A 141 -9.79 -3.62 21.64
C THR A 141 -10.87 -4.13 20.67
N ASP A 142 -11.89 -4.79 21.21
CA ASP A 142 -13.10 -5.16 20.47
C ASP A 142 -12.87 -6.04 19.23
N GLY A 143 -11.76 -6.80 19.22
CA GLY A 143 -11.41 -7.71 18.13
C GLY A 143 -10.88 -7.03 16.87
N TYR A 144 -10.45 -5.77 16.97
CA TYR A 144 -9.78 -5.04 15.91
C TYR A 144 -8.27 -5.00 16.12
N LEU A 145 -7.54 -5.01 15.01
CA LEU A 145 -6.16 -4.55 14.96
C LEU A 145 -6.11 -3.02 14.99
N VAL A 146 -5.00 -2.44 15.42
CA VAL A 146 -4.75 -1.00 15.34
C VAL A 146 -3.41 -0.77 14.64
N PRO A 147 -3.30 0.19 13.71
CA PRO A 147 -2.01 0.58 13.15
C PRO A 147 -0.99 0.91 14.25
N GLU A 148 0.26 0.48 14.10
CA GLU A 148 1.32 0.81 15.08
C GLU A 148 1.66 2.32 15.07
N SER A 149 1.51 2.95 13.91
CA SER A 149 1.65 4.39 13.69
C SER A 149 0.63 4.85 12.65
N VAL A 150 0.50 6.17 12.48
CA VAL A 150 -0.30 6.73 11.37
C VAL A 150 0.25 6.19 10.05
N PRO A 151 -0.57 5.58 9.18
CA PRO A 151 -0.12 5.15 7.87
C PRO A 151 0.35 6.37 7.10
N GLY A 152 1.62 6.42 6.69
CA GLY A 152 2.08 7.41 5.71
C GLY A 152 1.73 6.98 4.29
N ASP A 153 2.06 7.81 3.31
CA ASP A 153 1.66 7.54 1.93
C ASP A 153 2.21 6.20 1.43
N LEU A 154 1.33 5.39 0.85
CA LEU A 154 1.67 4.15 0.17
C LEU A 154 1.15 4.23 -1.26
N TYR A 155 2.06 4.04 -2.21
CA TYR A 155 1.68 3.83 -3.60
C TYR A 155 1.97 2.40 -3.99
N ALA A 156 1.08 1.77 -4.74
CA ALA A 156 1.21 0.40 -5.20
C ALA A 156 1.04 0.31 -6.70
N GLY A 157 1.81 -0.57 -7.33
CA GLY A 157 1.67 -0.91 -8.74
C GLY A 157 2.21 -2.31 -8.99
N TYR A 158 1.81 -2.92 -10.09
CA TYR A 158 2.29 -4.24 -10.47
C TYR A 158 2.26 -4.43 -11.99
N ILE A 159 3.04 -5.39 -12.47
CA ILE A 159 3.02 -5.84 -13.86
C ILE A 159 3.35 -7.33 -13.90
N THR A 160 2.66 -8.09 -14.75
CA THR A 160 2.77 -9.56 -14.82
C THR A 160 3.61 -10.06 -15.99
N ASN A 161 4.03 -9.16 -16.89
CA ASN A 161 4.84 -9.50 -18.05
C ASN A 161 5.76 -8.33 -18.43
N ALA A 162 6.84 -8.17 -17.67
CA ALA A 162 7.90 -7.23 -17.92
C ALA A 162 9.12 -7.96 -18.50
N LEU A 163 9.62 -7.49 -19.63
CA LEU A 163 10.72 -8.17 -20.33
C LEU A 163 12.07 -7.64 -19.86
N SER A 164 12.99 -8.57 -19.55
CA SER A 164 14.41 -8.28 -19.49
C SER A 164 15.02 -8.52 -20.86
N THR A 165 15.64 -7.51 -21.45
CA THR A 165 16.21 -7.60 -22.80
C THR A 165 17.53 -6.85 -22.91
N TYR A 166 18.28 -7.13 -23.98
CA TYR A 166 19.48 -6.40 -24.36
C TYR A 166 19.18 -5.00 -24.93
N ASN A 167 17.96 -4.77 -25.43
CA ASN A 167 17.56 -3.50 -26.01
C ASN A 167 17.24 -2.50 -24.89
N VAL A 168 18.09 -1.49 -24.74
CA VAL A 168 17.96 -0.45 -23.70
C VAL A 168 16.69 0.39 -23.81
N SER A 169 16.01 0.36 -24.96
CA SER A 169 14.76 1.08 -25.18
C SER A 169 13.53 0.31 -24.70
N ASP A 170 13.67 -0.99 -24.38
CA ASP A 170 12.57 -1.78 -23.83
C ASP A 170 12.40 -1.43 -22.35
N ILE A 171 11.43 -0.55 -22.09
CA ILE A 171 11.10 -0.06 -20.75
C ILE A 171 9.64 -0.39 -20.46
N THR A 172 9.40 -1.11 -19.37
CA THR A 172 8.06 -1.44 -18.91
C THR A 172 7.55 -0.35 -17.97
N ASN A 173 6.41 0.26 -18.29
CA ASN A 173 5.80 1.27 -17.43
C ASN A 173 4.87 0.59 -16.40
N ILE A 174 5.05 0.94 -15.13
CA ILE A 174 4.21 0.52 -14.01
C ILE A 174 3.38 1.71 -13.56
N ASN A 175 2.06 1.57 -13.64
CA ASN A 175 1.13 2.57 -13.13
C ASN A 175 0.95 2.36 -11.61
N LEU A 176 1.15 3.42 -10.86
CA LEU A 176 0.98 3.47 -9.42
C LEU A 176 -0.40 4.01 -9.05
N MET A 177 -0.93 3.51 -7.94
CA MET A 177 -2.14 3.95 -7.28
C MET A 177 -1.78 4.30 -5.83
N LYS A 178 -2.29 5.42 -5.31
CA LYS A 178 -2.13 5.77 -3.90
C LYS A 178 -3.19 5.08 -3.06
N ASP A 179 -2.76 4.14 -2.21
CA ASP A 179 -3.66 3.32 -1.42
C ASP A 179 -4.09 4.01 -0.13
N THR A 180 -3.30 4.91 0.44
CA THR A 180 -3.70 5.59 1.68
C THR A 180 -4.62 6.77 1.42
N LYS A 181 -5.65 6.94 2.25
CA LYS A 181 -6.66 8.00 2.16
C LYS A 181 -6.71 8.84 3.44
N ASN A 182 -6.70 10.16 3.30
CA ASN A 182 -6.91 11.09 4.41
C ASN A 182 -8.41 11.24 4.66
N ILE A 183 -8.83 11.09 5.90
CA ILE A 183 -10.23 11.23 6.30
C ILE A 183 -10.32 12.34 7.34
N LYS A 184 -10.97 13.42 6.97
CA LYS A 184 -11.27 14.56 7.83
C LYS A 184 -12.71 14.45 8.28
N ILE A 185 -12.94 14.52 9.58
CA ILE A 185 -14.25 14.33 10.18
C ILE A 185 -14.55 15.59 10.97
N LYS A 186 -15.62 16.28 10.59
CA LYS A 186 -16.13 17.46 11.28
C LYS A 186 -17.49 17.12 11.86
N ILE A 187 -17.59 17.16 13.18
CA ILE A 187 -18.82 16.89 13.91
C ILE A 187 -19.32 18.19 14.51
N SER A 188 -20.53 18.62 14.19
CA SER A 188 -21.16 19.81 14.76
C SER A 188 -22.44 19.48 15.53
N GLY A 189 -22.88 20.40 16.40
CA GLY A 189 -24.15 20.26 17.11
C GLY A 189 -24.10 19.33 18.32
N LEU A 190 -22.95 19.21 18.99
CA LEU A 190 -22.78 18.40 20.20
C LEU A 190 -23.70 18.82 21.35
N ASN A 191 -24.07 20.11 21.42
CA ASN A 191 -25.04 20.64 22.38
C ASN A 191 -26.44 20.04 22.18
N SER A 192 -26.76 19.55 20.97
CA SER A 192 -27.99 18.79 20.68
C SER A 192 -27.98 17.41 21.35
N LEU A 193 -26.79 16.85 21.64
CA LEU A 193 -26.62 15.56 22.29
C LEU A 193 -26.75 15.69 23.81
N THR A 194 -25.99 16.60 24.42
CA THR A 194 -25.94 16.77 25.88
C THR A 194 -25.53 18.21 26.24
N ARG A 195 -26.01 18.72 27.38
CA ARG A 195 -25.59 20.03 27.94
C ARG A 195 -24.18 20.03 28.54
N SER A 196 -23.59 18.85 28.75
CA SER A 196 -22.19 18.69 29.16
C SER A 196 -21.30 18.51 27.93
N THR A 197 -20.09 19.09 28.01
CA THR A 197 -19.03 18.94 27.00
C THR A 197 -18.46 17.51 27.03
N ILE A 198 -19.19 16.55 26.47
CA ILE A 198 -18.67 15.18 26.26
C ILE A 198 -18.30 15.03 24.79
N ILE A 199 -17.04 14.66 24.55
CA ILE A 199 -16.48 14.43 23.23
C ILE A 199 -16.78 12.97 22.85
N PRO A 200 -17.61 12.68 21.83
CA PRO A 200 -17.82 11.31 21.38
C PRO A 200 -16.53 10.69 20.85
N GLU A 201 -16.38 9.37 21.04
CA GLU A 201 -15.31 8.60 20.41
C GLU A 201 -15.59 8.47 18.91
N VAL A 202 -14.59 8.76 18.08
CA VAL A 202 -14.68 8.72 16.61
C VAL A 202 -13.56 7.83 16.07
N TYR A 203 -13.89 6.94 15.15
CA TYR A 203 -12.92 6.10 14.45
C TYR A 203 -13.49 5.54 13.14
N VAL A 204 -12.61 5.01 12.28
CA VAL A 204 -12.99 4.20 11.13
C VAL A 204 -12.59 2.75 11.36
N THR A 205 -13.44 1.80 11.01
CA THR A 205 -13.06 0.38 10.94
C THR A 205 -13.05 -0.11 9.50
N ALA A 206 -12.07 -0.90 9.10
CA ALA A 206 -12.04 -1.46 7.75
C ALA A 206 -11.15 -2.72 7.66
N LYS A 207 -11.54 -3.67 6.81
CA LYS A 207 -10.69 -4.81 6.40
C LYS A 207 -9.85 -4.41 5.19
N ASN A 208 -8.78 -3.66 5.41
CA ASN A 208 -7.91 -3.14 4.35
C ASN A 208 -6.44 -3.04 4.80
N GLY A 209 -6.04 -3.84 5.79
CA GLY A 209 -4.68 -3.79 6.35
C GLY A 209 -3.63 -4.62 5.63
N ARG A 210 -4.04 -5.45 4.66
CA ARG A 210 -3.17 -6.39 3.95
C ARG A 210 -3.59 -6.50 2.49
N TYR A 211 -2.62 -6.50 1.59
CA TYR A 211 -2.81 -6.45 0.14
C TYR A 211 -2.10 -7.62 -0.53
N LYS A 212 -2.71 -8.13 -1.60
CA LYS A 212 -2.13 -9.15 -2.48
C LYS A 212 -1.19 -8.51 -3.52
N SER A 213 -0.56 -9.36 -4.33
CA SER A 213 0.38 -8.96 -5.38
C SER A 213 -0.24 -8.10 -6.49
N ASP A 214 -1.55 -8.18 -6.69
CA ASP A 214 -2.33 -7.39 -7.65
C ASP A 214 -2.96 -6.13 -7.03
N ASN A 215 -2.49 -5.75 -5.84
CA ASN A 215 -3.04 -4.67 -5.02
C ASN A 215 -4.53 -4.83 -4.64
N SER A 216 -5.09 -6.04 -4.71
CA SER A 216 -6.39 -6.33 -4.13
C SER A 216 -6.30 -6.49 -2.61
N ILE A 217 -7.34 -6.09 -1.90
CA ILE A 217 -7.44 -6.29 -0.46
C ILE A 217 -7.50 -7.78 -0.13
N ASP A 218 -6.68 -8.21 0.82
CA ASP A 218 -6.74 -9.54 1.40
C ASP A 218 -7.75 -9.59 2.56
N THR A 219 -8.96 -10.06 2.24
CA THR A 219 -10.11 -10.09 3.17
C THR A 219 -9.98 -11.12 4.30
N LEU A 220 -8.96 -11.98 4.25
CA LEU A 220 -8.62 -12.89 5.36
C LEU A 220 -7.87 -12.17 6.48
N HIS A 221 -7.38 -10.95 6.26
CA HIS A 221 -6.78 -10.14 7.32
C HIS A 221 -7.85 -9.54 8.24
N GLN A 222 -7.54 -9.43 9.53
CA GLN A 222 -8.47 -8.85 10.50
C GLN A 222 -8.71 -7.36 10.22
N ALA A 223 -9.89 -6.86 10.60
CA ALA A 223 -10.24 -5.45 10.44
C ALA A 223 -9.36 -4.57 11.34
N LEU A 224 -8.96 -3.42 10.79
CA LEU A 224 -8.26 -2.37 11.52
C LEU A 224 -9.26 -1.35 12.08
N LYS A 225 -8.97 -0.82 13.27
CA LYS A 225 -9.57 0.38 13.85
C LYS A 225 -8.59 1.55 13.72
N TYR A 226 -8.92 2.50 12.84
CA TYR A 226 -8.18 3.73 12.61
C TYR A 226 -8.70 4.83 13.54
N ILE A 227 -7.84 5.31 14.43
CA ILE A 227 -8.15 6.34 15.42
C ILE A 227 -7.56 7.68 14.94
N PRO A 228 -8.23 8.82 15.16
CA PRO A 228 -7.69 10.14 14.86
C PRO A 228 -6.31 10.39 15.46
N HIS A 229 -5.39 10.90 14.64
CA HIS A 229 -4.08 11.36 15.08
C HIS A 229 -4.05 12.86 15.37
N SER A 230 -5.07 13.58 14.92
CA SER A 230 -5.33 14.97 15.26
C SER A 230 -6.80 15.11 15.66
N THR A 231 -7.08 15.82 16.75
CA THR A 231 -8.44 16.17 17.15
C THR A 231 -8.42 17.53 17.85
N SER A 232 -9.29 18.43 17.41
CA SER A 232 -9.50 19.74 18.01
C SER A 232 -10.98 19.94 18.29
N VAL A 233 -11.28 20.64 19.38
CA VAL A 233 -12.64 20.97 19.79
C VAL A 233 -12.75 22.48 19.88
N THR A 234 -13.74 23.05 19.21
CA THR A 234 -14.01 24.49 19.24
C THR A 234 -15.51 24.70 19.35
N ASN A 235 -15.94 25.32 20.45
CA ASN A 235 -17.35 25.51 20.78
C ASN A 235 -18.11 24.17 20.71
N ASP A 236 -19.00 24.07 19.74
CA ASP A 236 -19.92 22.95 19.52
C ASP A 236 -19.49 22.06 18.35
N THR A 237 -18.18 22.02 18.07
CA THR A 237 -17.63 21.33 16.90
C THR A 237 -16.34 20.60 17.24
N ILE A 238 -16.23 19.36 16.75
CA ILE A 238 -15.00 18.56 16.75
C ILE A 238 -14.48 18.47 15.32
N ASN A 239 -13.19 18.69 15.14
CA ASN A 239 -12.49 18.38 13.90
C ASN A 239 -11.45 17.31 14.21
N SER A 240 -11.59 16.15 13.58
CA SER A 240 -10.69 15.01 13.73
C SER A 240 -10.11 14.62 12.38
N GLU A 241 -8.84 14.24 12.37
CA GLU A 241 -8.17 13.72 11.18
C GLU A 241 -7.61 12.34 11.47
N LEU A 242 -7.91 11.41 10.58
CA LEU A 242 -7.35 10.06 10.57
C LEU A 242 -6.89 9.70 9.16
N LYS A 243 -6.07 8.66 9.06
CA LYS A 243 -5.57 8.15 7.78
C LYS A 243 -5.87 6.67 7.71
N THR A 244 -6.45 6.25 6.60
CA THR A 244 -6.84 4.86 6.32
C THR A 244 -6.06 4.31 5.15
N MET A 245 -6.06 2.99 5.00
CA MET A 245 -5.68 2.32 3.75
C MET A 245 -6.79 2.44 2.71
N ARG A 246 -6.67 1.75 1.57
CA ARG A 246 -7.55 1.92 0.40
C ARG A 246 -9.01 1.70 0.77
N LEU A 247 -9.88 2.56 0.27
CA LEU A 247 -11.32 2.46 0.42
C LEU A 247 -11.90 1.81 -0.83
N MET A 248 -12.56 0.66 -0.66
CA MET A 248 -13.16 -0.09 -1.76
C MET A 248 -14.66 -0.27 -1.54
N ALA A 249 -15.45 0.07 -2.56
CA ALA A 249 -16.89 -0.14 -2.54
C ALA A 249 -17.22 -1.63 -2.27
N GLY A 250 -18.18 -1.89 -1.38
CA GLY A 250 -18.57 -3.25 -0.99
C GLY A 250 -17.70 -3.89 0.10
N HIS A 251 -16.57 -3.28 0.50
CA HIS A 251 -15.74 -3.76 1.62
C HIS A 251 -16.17 -3.22 3.00
N LYS A 252 -17.21 -2.39 3.03
CA LYS A 252 -17.84 -1.84 4.25
C LYS A 252 -16.88 -1.21 5.27
N PRO A 253 -16.01 -0.27 4.86
CA PRO A 253 -15.32 0.57 5.84
C PRO A 253 -16.35 1.43 6.59
N MET A 254 -16.37 1.37 7.92
CA MET A 254 -17.40 2.03 8.74
C MET A 254 -16.84 3.24 9.45
N LEU A 255 -17.45 4.42 9.28
CA LEU A 255 -17.24 5.57 10.18
C LEU A 255 -18.15 5.41 11.38
N VAL A 256 -17.53 5.41 12.56
CA VAL A 256 -18.20 5.21 13.83
C VAL A 256 -18.04 6.42 14.72
N ILE A 257 -19.16 6.92 15.24
CA ILE A 257 -19.26 7.93 16.29
C ILE A 257 -20.05 7.29 17.42
N LYS A 258 -19.40 6.98 18.55
CA LYS A 258 -20.08 6.37 19.71
C LYS A 258 -20.91 7.39 20.47
N HIS A 259 -21.98 6.90 21.09
CA HIS A 259 -22.70 7.72 22.05
C HIS A 259 -21.82 7.99 23.28
N PRO A 260 -21.71 9.24 23.75
CA PRO A 260 -20.81 9.59 24.86
C PRO A 260 -21.20 8.99 26.21
N VAL A 261 -22.46 8.58 26.38
CA VAL A 261 -23.04 8.15 27.67
C VAL A 261 -23.58 6.72 27.64
N THR A 262 -23.96 6.21 26.48
CA THR A 262 -24.62 4.89 26.33
C THR A 262 -23.72 4.00 25.49
N SER A 263 -23.93 2.69 25.56
CA SER A 263 -23.14 1.71 24.81
C SER A 263 -23.39 1.70 23.29
N GLY A 264 -24.32 2.53 22.80
CA GLY A 264 -24.72 2.59 21.40
C GLY A 264 -23.88 3.55 20.53
N TYR A 265 -24.32 3.71 19.29
CA TYR A 265 -23.69 4.58 18.29
C TYR A 265 -24.58 5.77 17.98
N LEU A 266 -23.99 6.97 17.88
CA LEU A 266 -24.64 8.11 17.24
C LEU A 266 -24.61 7.96 15.72
N PHE A 267 -23.50 7.42 15.20
CA PHE A 267 -23.30 7.23 13.78
C PHE A 267 -22.49 5.95 13.56
N ASN A 268 -22.95 5.11 12.64
CA ASN A 268 -22.25 3.91 12.22
C ASN A 268 -22.70 3.60 10.78
N ARG A 269 -21.89 4.00 9.79
CA ARG A 269 -22.25 3.94 8.36
C ARG A 269 -21.04 3.59 7.51
N ASP A 270 -21.31 2.90 6.40
CA ASP A 270 -20.33 2.59 5.37
C ASP A 270 -19.91 3.89 4.67
N ILE A 271 -18.63 4.27 4.80
CA ILE A 271 -18.14 5.52 4.21
C ILE A 271 -18.05 5.47 2.69
N THR A 272 -17.89 4.29 2.09
CA THR A 272 -17.86 4.17 0.63
C THR A 272 -19.24 4.36 0.02
N GLU A 273 -20.30 3.87 0.66
CA GLU A 273 -21.68 4.14 0.24
C GLU A 273 -22.01 5.64 0.36
N LEU A 274 -21.57 6.31 1.43
CA LEU A 274 -21.72 7.75 1.60
C LEU A 274 -20.95 8.53 0.52
N ILE A 275 -19.70 8.16 0.24
CA ILE A 275 -18.90 8.79 -0.82
C ILE A 275 -19.59 8.66 -2.18
N LEU A 276 -20.07 7.45 -2.54
CA LEU A 276 -20.74 7.19 -3.82
C LEU A 276 -22.13 7.85 -3.93
N SER A 277 -22.68 8.35 -2.83
CA SER A 277 -23.92 9.15 -2.85
C SER A 277 -23.66 10.59 -3.29
N ASN A 278 -22.40 11.06 -3.28
CA ASN A 278 -22.02 12.32 -3.88
C ASN A 278 -21.81 12.11 -5.41
N PRO A 279 -22.58 12.81 -6.28
CA PRO A 279 -22.51 12.65 -7.74
C PRO A 279 -21.13 12.88 -8.38
N GLN A 280 -20.18 13.50 -7.66
CA GLN A 280 -18.79 13.61 -8.10
C GLN A 280 -18.11 12.25 -8.23
N TYR A 281 -18.51 11.26 -7.42
CA TYR A 281 -17.89 9.93 -7.37
C TYR A 281 -18.84 8.90 -7.96
N ALA A 282 -18.62 8.54 -9.22
CA ALA A 282 -19.46 7.58 -9.94
C ALA A 282 -18.91 6.15 -9.93
N SER A 283 -17.64 5.98 -9.55
CA SER A 283 -16.91 4.73 -9.68
C SER A 283 -15.85 4.53 -8.60
N GLN A 284 -15.33 3.30 -8.50
CA GLN A 284 -14.16 3.01 -7.66
C GLN A 284 -12.93 3.81 -8.09
N GLU A 285 -12.79 4.11 -9.39
CA GLU A 285 -11.68 4.92 -9.90
C GLU A 285 -11.70 6.34 -9.32
N ASP A 286 -12.89 6.93 -9.16
CA ASP A 286 -13.03 8.27 -8.58
C ASP A 286 -12.61 8.28 -7.10
N ILE A 287 -12.90 7.20 -6.36
CA ILE A 287 -12.44 7.02 -4.98
C ILE A 287 -10.92 6.81 -4.93
N ASP A 288 -10.36 6.05 -5.88
CA ASP A 288 -8.92 5.79 -5.95
C ASP A 288 -8.13 7.06 -6.34
N ARG A 289 -8.71 7.98 -7.12
CA ARG A 289 -8.11 9.27 -7.49
C ARG A 289 -8.12 10.32 -6.39
N GLU A 290 -9.09 10.25 -5.47
CA GLU A 290 -9.25 11.22 -4.40
C GLU A 290 -8.30 10.91 -3.24
N ASP A 291 -7.55 11.90 -2.78
CA ASP A 291 -6.57 11.75 -1.71
C ASP A 291 -7.17 12.01 -0.32
N SER A 292 -8.25 12.80 -0.29
CA SER A 292 -8.86 13.27 0.95
C SER A 292 -10.38 13.33 0.86
N PHE A 293 -11.05 12.82 1.88
CA PHE A 293 -12.48 12.95 2.06
C PHE A 293 -12.79 13.73 3.34
N VAL A 294 -13.68 14.72 3.23
CA VAL A 294 -14.22 15.50 4.33
C VAL A 294 -15.63 15.02 4.61
N PHE A 295 -15.83 14.40 5.77
CA PHE A 295 -17.12 14.00 6.31
C PHE A 295 -17.57 15.07 7.29
N GLU A 296 -18.65 15.79 6.96
CA GLU A 296 -19.32 16.67 7.92
C GLU A 296 -20.57 15.97 8.46
N VAL A 297 -20.63 15.75 9.77
CA VAL A 297 -21.76 15.11 10.47
C VAL A 297 -22.34 16.13 11.43
N ASN A 298 -23.59 16.52 11.22
CA ASN A 298 -24.26 17.53 12.03
C ASN A 298 -25.39 16.91 12.86
N PHE A 299 -25.36 17.17 14.17
CA PHE A 299 -26.40 16.75 15.12
C PHE A 299 -27.36 17.91 15.40
N ASN A 300 -28.62 17.76 15.02
CA ASN A 300 -29.68 18.72 15.32
C ASN A 300 -30.81 18.07 16.13
N ARG A 301 -31.69 18.86 16.73
CA ARG A 301 -32.97 18.37 17.26
C ARG A 301 -34.15 18.97 16.53
N GLU A 302 -35.05 18.11 16.06
CA GLU A 302 -36.35 18.47 15.48
C GLU A 302 -37.44 17.79 16.32
N ASP A 303 -38.38 18.56 16.86
CA ASP A 303 -39.47 18.04 17.72
C ASP A 303 -39.03 17.14 18.91
N ASN A 304 -37.80 17.36 19.40
CA ASN A 304 -37.05 16.59 20.42
C ASN A 304 -36.29 15.36 19.94
N ASP A 305 -36.50 14.94 18.70
CA ASP A 305 -35.78 13.83 18.09
C ASP A 305 -34.42 14.30 17.55
N LEU A 306 -33.39 13.47 17.73
CA LEU A 306 -32.08 13.75 17.18
C LEU A 306 -32.14 13.51 15.66
N VAL A 307 -31.67 14.48 14.88
CA VAL A 307 -31.55 14.39 13.43
C VAL A 307 -30.09 14.54 13.05
N ILE A 308 -29.60 13.67 12.17
CA ILE A 308 -28.21 13.67 11.74
C ILE A 308 -28.14 14.00 10.25
N SER A 309 -27.51 15.09 9.86
CA SER A 309 -27.22 15.34 8.44
C SER A 309 -25.76 15.08 8.12
N VAL A 310 -25.50 14.57 6.91
CA VAL A 310 -24.15 14.20 6.46
C VAL A 310 -23.83 14.84 5.12
N SER A 311 -22.68 15.49 5.04
CA SER A 311 -22.09 15.96 3.78
C SER A 311 -20.71 15.32 3.53
N ILE A 312 -20.43 15.01 2.27
CA ILE A 312 -19.13 14.50 1.81
C ILE A 312 -18.53 15.50 0.83
N ASN A 313 -17.37 16.07 1.17
CA ASN A 313 -16.71 17.10 0.37
C ASN A 313 -17.65 18.27 0.02
N GLY A 314 -18.51 18.65 0.97
CA GLY A 314 -19.47 19.75 0.84
C GLY A 314 -20.79 19.40 0.15
N TRP A 315 -20.96 18.17 -0.35
CA TRP A 315 -22.23 17.71 -0.93
C TRP A 315 -23.05 16.95 0.10
N GLU A 316 -24.30 17.34 0.33
CA GLU A 316 -25.22 16.64 1.23
C GLU A 316 -25.65 15.30 0.62
N VAL A 317 -25.39 14.21 1.34
CA VAL A 317 -25.60 12.85 0.80
C VAL A 317 -26.81 12.14 1.39
N ASN A 318 -27.21 12.42 2.65
CA ASN A 318 -28.46 11.95 3.28
C ASN A 318 -28.66 12.53 4.70
N THR A 319 -29.93 12.66 5.13
CA THR A 319 -30.35 12.90 6.52
C THR A 319 -30.73 11.56 7.17
N VAL A 320 -30.09 11.23 8.29
CA VAL A 320 -30.32 10.02 9.09
C VAL A 320 -31.13 10.38 10.33
N VAL A 321 -32.29 9.75 10.49
CA VAL A 321 -32.94 9.62 11.80
C VAL A 321 -32.26 8.45 12.54
N PRO A 322 -31.73 8.63 13.77
CA PRO A 322 -31.20 7.54 14.57
C PRO A 322 -32.26 6.45 14.68
N VAL A 323 -31.88 5.20 14.43
CA VAL A 323 -32.74 4.06 14.71
C VAL A 323 -32.66 3.85 16.22
N ASP A 324 -33.78 3.99 16.92
CA ASP A 324 -33.91 3.48 18.28
C ASP A 324 -33.73 1.95 18.21
N ASP A 325 -32.63 1.44 18.77
CA ASP A 325 -32.52 0.02 19.12
C ASP A 325 -33.42 -0.28 20.34
#